data_AF-A0A8G1IYQ4-F1
#
_entry.id   AF-A0A8G1IYQ4-F1
#
_cell.length_a   1.000
_cell.length_b   1.000
_cell.length_c   1.000
_cell.angle_alpha   90.00
_cell.angle_beta   90.00
_cell.angle_gamma   90.00
#
_symmetry.space_group_name_H-M   'P 1'
#
loop_
_entity.id
_entity.type
_entity.pdbx_description
1 polymer ?
#
loop_
_entity_poly.entity_id
_entity_poly.type
_entity_poly.pdbx_seq_one_letter_code
_entity_poly.pdbx_strand_id
1 'polypeptide(L)'
;MLAHEYGYRVSADCALAADGTQAAAHASEERAKAGTRTMLRWNGTAFAFAALSLVLTFVVSVRFAPLIALAVLLWCGVFLNDAVRSKREPSIAKLIVFPLSAEPWQAWPCRVADARGKANSPTKLVYLMSPDQEVVRAFKTRIPEEVGSRMAHGMGVLWVCGDLESPPMPGTDGVAMASVGGEVVWGARHASQRQTRDGPPPAPAFSRIVEEASSAEMGKRLNP
;
A
#
# COMPACT_ATOMS: atom_id res chain seq x y z
N MET A 1 -15.60 5.72 15.43
CA MET A 1 -15.61 5.45 13.97
C MET A 1 -15.86 6.76 13.26
N LEU A 2 -14.76 7.42 12.94
CA LEU A 2 -14.72 8.76 12.38
C LEU A 2 -15.71 9.02 11.23
N ALA A 3 -15.95 8.06 10.33
CA ALA A 3 -16.88 8.29 9.21
C ALA A 3 -18.31 8.58 9.65
N HIS A 4 -18.77 7.94 10.73
CA HIS A 4 -20.12 8.14 11.24
C HIS A 4 -20.30 9.56 11.77
N GLU A 5 -19.28 10.13 12.41
CA GLU A 5 -19.29 11.49 12.95
C GLU A 5 -19.45 12.56 11.86
N TYR A 6 -18.92 12.29 10.66
CA TYR A 6 -19.06 13.15 9.49
C TYR A 6 -20.29 12.83 8.62
N GLY A 7 -21.16 11.91 9.05
CA GLY A 7 -22.36 11.51 8.31
C GLY A 7 -22.06 10.66 7.06
N TYR A 8 -20.89 10.05 6.98
CA TYR A 8 -20.52 9.17 5.87
C TYR A 8 -21.04 7.74 6.05
N ARG A 9 -21.07 7.00 4.94
CA ARG A 9 -21.55 5.62 4.92
C ARG A 9 -20.53 4.69 5.55
N VAL A 10 -21.04 3.80 6.40
CA VAL A 10 -20.29 2.70 7.01
C VAL A 10 -21.01 1.41 6.64
N SER A 11 -20.25 0.38 6.26
CA SER A 11 -20.76 -0.97 6.04
C SER A 11 -21.36 -1.51 7.33
N ALA A 12 -22.48 -2.23 7.24
CA ALA A 12 -23.09 -2.89 8.40
C ALA A 12 -22.21 -4.04 8.91
N ASP A 13 -21.57 -4.76 7.98
CA ASP A 13 -20.72 -5.91 8.29
C ASP A 13 -19.24 -5.55 8.31
N CYS A 14 -18.46 -6.41 8.97
CA CYS A 14 -17.00 -6.37 8.96
C CYS A 14 -16.46 -6.40 7.53
N ALA A 15 -15.35 -5.71 7.29
CA ALA A 15 -14.80 -5.55 5.96
C ALA A 15 -14.45 -6.90 5.28
N LEU A 16 -14.04 -7.90 6.05
CA LEU A 16 -13.76 -9.25 5.57
C LEU A 16 -15.00 -10.01 5.03
N ALA A 17 -16.22 -9.60 5.41
CA ALA A 17 -17.45 -10.25 4.94
C ALA A 17 -17.80 -9.91 3.49
N ALA A 18 -17.20 -8.85 2.92
CA ALA A 18 -17.45 -8.47 1.54
C ALA A 18 -16.74 -9.42 0.56
N ASP A 19 -17.46 -10.01 -0.39
CA ASP A 19 -16.94 -11.00 -1.36
C ASP A 19 -15.66 -10.53 -2.08
N GLY A 20 -15.64 -9.28 -2.55
CA GLY A 20 -14.47 -8.70 -3.22
C GLY A 20 -13.24 -8.60 -2.31
N THR A 21 -13.47 -8.40 -1.01
CA THR A 21 -12.39 -8.29 -0.02
C THR A 21 -11.75 -9.64 0.29
N GLN A 22 -12.55 -10.72 0.36
CA GLN A 22 -12.02 -12.07 0.55
C GLN A 22 -11.16 -12.51 -0.64
N ALA A 23 -11.65 -12.30 -1.87
CA ALA A 23 -10.90 -12.62 -3.08
C ALA A 23 -9.59 -11.83 -3.14
N ALA A 24 -9.62 -10.53 -2.82
CA ALA A 24 -8.43 -9.70 -2.77
C ALA A 24 -7.45 -10.14 -1.66
N ALA A 25 -7.96 -10.51 -0.48
CA ALA A 25 -7.15 -11.03 0.62
C ALA A 25 -6.44 -12.33 0.21
N HIS A 26 -7.16 -13.29 -0.37
CA HIS A 26 -6.59 -14.53 -0.90
C HIS A 26 -5.55 -14.27 -1.99
N ALA A 27 -5.86 -13.42 -2.97
CA ALA A 27 -4.92 -13.06 -4.04
C ALA A 27 -3.66 -12.37 -3.48
N SER A 28 -3.80 -11.55 -2.43
CA SER A 28 -2.66 -10.92 -1.76
C SER A 28 -1.78 -11.94 -1.04
N GLU A 29 -2.39 -12.95 -0.41
CA GLU A 29 -1.69 -14.04 0.26
C GLU A 29 -0.94 -14.92 -0.73
N GLU A 30 -1.56 -15.25 -1.86
CA GLU A 30 -0.92 -16.00 -2.94
C GLU A 30 0.26 -15.25 -3.55
N ARG A 31 0.11 -13.94 -3.79
CA ARG A 31 1.21 -13.09 -4.27
C ARG A 31 2.35 -13.02 -3.25
N ALA A 32 2.04 -12.96 -1.95
CA ALA A 32 3.05 -12.98 -0.88
C ALA A 32 3.82 -14.32 -0.87
N LYS A 33 3.12 -15.45 -1.08
CA LYS A 33 3.72 -16.79 -1.21
C LYS A 33 4.54 -16.95 -2.50
N ALA A 34 4.10 -16.37 -3.62
CA ALA A 34 4.80 -16.42 -4.89
C ALA A 34 6.11 -15.60 -4.87
N GLY A 35 6.08 -14.42 -4.22
CA GLY A 35 7.27 -13.58 -4.06
C GLY A 35 8.39 -14.26 -3.27
N THR A 36 8.04 -14.96 -2.18
CA THR A 36 9.00 -15.71 -1.36
C THR A 36 9.63 -16.88 -2.12
N ARG A 37 8.85 -17.61 -2.93
CA ARG A 37 9.38 -18.71 -3.76
C ARG A 37 10.33 -18.23 -4.84
N THR A 38 10.02 -17.10 -5.47
CA THR A 38 10.87 -16.55 -6.55
C THR A 38 12.21 -16.07 -6.01
N MET A 39 12.22 -15.34 -4.88
CA MET A 39 13.47 -14.93 -4.22
C MET A 39 14.35 -16.13 -3.83
N LEU A 40 13.75 -17.21 -3.33
CA LEU A 40 14.50 -18.39 -2.93
C LEU A 40 15.23 -19.05 -4.11
N ARG A 41 14.60 -19.09 -5.29
CA ARG A 41 15.21 -19.68 -6.51
C ARG A 41 16.38 -18.84 -7.03
N TRP A 42 16.23 -17.52 -7.07
CA TRP A 42 17.30 -16.61 -7.51
C TRP A 42 18.49 -16.61 -6.56
N ASN A 43 18.24 -16.67 -5.25
CA ASN A 43 19.31 -16.79 -4.25
C ASN A 43 20.06 -18.11 -4.40
N GLY A 44 19.36 -19.22 -4.65
CA GLY A 44 19.99 -20.52 -4.86
C GLY A 44 20.94 -20.54 -6.08
N THR A 45 20.48 -20.00 -7.23
CA THR A 45 21.32 -19.93 -8.43
C THR A 45 22.50 -18.98 -8.26
N ALA A 46 22.31 -17.82 -7.64
CA ALA A 46 23.39 -16.87 -7.39
C ALA A 46 24.46 -17.49 -6.47
N PHE A 47 24.04 -18.23 -5.43
CA PHE A 47 24.96 -18.91 -4.53
C PHE A 47 25.78 -20.00 -5.24
N ALA A 48 25.13 -20.76 -6.13
CA ALA A 48 25.81 -21.77 -6.93
C ALA A 48 26.88 -21.16 -7.86
N PHE A 49 26.58 -20.05 -8.54
CA PHE A 49 27.55 -19.35 -9.39
C PHE A 49 28.69 -18.72 -8.57
N ALA A 50 28.39 -18.13 -7.41
CA ALA A 50 29.41 -17.56 -6.53
C ALA A 50 30.35 -18.65 -5.98
N ALA A 51 29.80 -19.79 -5.56
CA ALA A 51 30.59 -20.93 -5.10
C ALA A 51 31.46 -21.50 -6.23
N LEU A 52 30.90 -21.68 -7.43
CA LEU A 52 31.64 -22.16 -8.59
C LEU A 52 32.78 -21.20 -8.98
N SER A 53 32.51 -19.90 -9.00
CA SER A 53 33.52 -18.86 -9.24
C SER A 53 34.62 -18.93 -8.20
N LEU A 54 34.28 -19.05 -6.91
CA LEU A 54 35.26 -19.12 -5.82
C LEU A 54 36.15 -20.37 -5.93
N VAL A 55 35.58 -21.53 -6.29
CA VAL A 55 36.35 -22.77 -6.55
C VAL A 55 37.29 -22.59 -7.75
N LEU A 56 36.81 -22.04 -8.86
CA LEU A 56 37.64 -21.78 -10.05
C LEU A 56 38.79 -20.82 -9.73
N THR A 57 38.52 -19.76 -8.97
CA THR A 57 39.55 -18.77 -8.62
C THR A 57 40.58 -19.33 -7.63
N PHE A 58 40.16 -20.18 -6.70
CA PHE A 58 41.06 -20.86 -5.75
C PHE A 58 42.02 -21.83 -6.46
N VAL A 59 41.53 -22.56 -7.46
CA VAL A 59 42.35 -23.47 -8.29
C VAL A 59 43.37 -22.70 -9.13
N VAL A 60 43.03 -21.50 -9.60
CA VAL A 60 43.85 -20.75 -10.55
C VAL A 60 44.90 -19.85 -9.88
N SER A 61 44.74 -19.39 -8.63
CA SER A 61 45.69 -18.39 -8.09
C SER A 61 45.75 -18.21 -6.58
N VAL A 62 46.88 -18.58 -5.96
CA VAL A 62 47.26 -18.16 -4.60
C VAL A 62 47.61 -16.66 -4.54
N ARG A 63 47.98 -16.03 -5.66
CA ARG A 63 48.43 -14.62 -5.72
C ARG A 63 47.32 -13.58 -5.73
N PHE A 64 46.07 -13.96 -5.96
CA PHE A 64 44.93 -13.03 -6.02
C PHE A 64 44.00 -13.11 -4.80
N ALA A 65 44.41 -13.82 -3.74
CA ALA A 65 43.67 -13.95 -2.49
C ALA A 65 43.06 -12.63 -1.95
N PRO A 66 43.77 -11.47 -1.92
CA PRO A 66 43.18 -10.24 -1.39
C PRO A 66 42.07 -9.65 -2.28
N LEU A 67 42.16 -9.80 -3.61
CA LEU A 67 41.12 -9.33 -4.53
C LEU A 67 39.86 -10.20 -4.45
N ILE A 68 40.03 -11.51 -4.25
CA ILE A 68 38.91 -12.45 -4.04
C ILE A 68 38.19 -12.12 -2.72
N ALA A 69 38.95 -11.88 -1.65
CA ALA A 69 38.37 -11.51 -0.35
C ALA A 69 37.55 -10.21 -0.43
N LEU A 70 38.06 -9.19 -1.14
CA LEU A 70 37.33 -7.94 -1.37
C LEU A 70 36.04 -8.16 -2.16
N ALA A 71 36.09 -8.97 -3.22
CA ALA A 71 34.92 -9.28 -4.04
C ALA A 71 33.83 -9.99 -3.21
N VAL A 72 34.20 -10.97 -2.38
CA VAL A 72 33.28 -11.67 -1.49
C VAL A 72 32.65 -10.72 -0.46
N LEU A 73 33.44 -9.81 0.13
CA LEU A 73 32.93 -8.81 1.08
C LEU A 73 31.94 -7.84 0.44
N LEU A 74 32.25 -7.33 -0.76
CA LEU A 74 31.34 -6.47 -1.51
C LEU A 74 30.03 -7.20 -1.84
N TRP A 75 30.14 -8.47 -2.25
CA TRP A 75 28.98 -9.30 -2.54
C TRP A 75 28.13 -9.53 -1.27
N CYS A 76 28.74 -9.91 -0.16
CA CYS A 76 28.07 -10.01 1.15
C CYS A 76 27.37 -8.69 1.53
N GLY A 77 28.01 -7.55 1.29
CA GLY A 77 27.42 -6.23 1.55
C GLY A 77 26.14 -5.98 0.77
N VAL A 78 26.10 -6.36 -0.52
CA VAL A 78 24.88 -6.26 -1.35
C VAL A 78 23.77 -7.17 -0.81
N PHE A 79 24.09 -8.41 -0.44
CA PHE A 79 23.11 -9.36 0.13
C PHE A 79 22.56 -8.91 1.49
N LEU A 80 23.44 -8.43 2.38
CA LEU A 80 23.02 -7.88 3.67
C LEU A 80 22.12 -6.67 3.49
N ASN A 81 22.43 -5.79 2.53
CA ASN A 81 21.61 -4.63 2.23
C ASN A 81 20.22 -5.05 1.69
N ASP A 82 20.16 -6.04 0.81
CA ASP A 82 18.88 -6.52 0.26
C ASP A 82 18.04 -7.27 1.30
N ALA A 83 18.67 -8.07 2.17
CA ALA A 83 18.02 -8.71 3.30
C ALA A 83 17.44 -7.69 4.30
N VAL A 84 18.17 -6.60 4.56
CA VAL A 84 17.69 -5.50 5.40
C VAL A 84 16.55 -4.74 4.70
N ARG A 85 16.60 -4.58 3.38
CA ARG A 85 15.55 -3.92 2.59
C ARG A 85 14.27 -4.74 2.55
N SER A 86 14.37 -6.06 2.40
CA SER A 86 13.24 -6.99 2.49
C SER A 86 12.54 -6.92 3.85
N LYS A 87 13.28 -6.80 4.96
CA LYS A 87 12.71 -6.62 6.30
C LYS A 87 12.01 -5.27 6.51
N ARG A 88 12.27 -4.26 5.68
CA ARG A 88 11.70 -2.91 5.82
C ARG A 88 10.38 -2.71 5.10
N GLU A 89 9.93 -3.65 4.28
CA GLU A 89 8.55 -3.70 3.83
C GLU A 89 7.78 -4.60 4.80
N PRO A 90 7.19 -4.06 5.90
CA PRO A 90 6.20 -4.82 6.67
C PRO A 90 5.20 -5.36 5.66
N SER A 91 5.00 -6.67 5.70
CA SER A 91 4.24 -7.35 4.66
C SER A 91 2.90 -6.63 4.55
N ILE A 92 2.63 -6.07 3.38
CA ILE A 92 1.38 -5.35 3.11
C ILE A 92 0.19 -6.26 3.45
N ALA A 93 0.38 -7.59 3.34
CA ALA A 93 -0.56 -8.59 3.80
C ALA A 93 -0.90 -8.46 5.31
N LYS A 94 0.07 -8.24 6.22
CA LYS A 94 -0.24 -8.02 7.64
C LYS A 94 -0.98 -6.71 7.88
N LEU A 95 -0.65 -5.67 7.12
CA LEU A 95 -1.33 -4.37 7.20
C LEU A 95 -2.78 -4.43 6.67
N ILE A 96 -3.08 -5.38 5.78
CA ILE A 96 -4.42 -5.54 5.22
C ILE A 96 -5.26 -6.50 6.09
N VAL A 97 -4.73 -7.64 6.51
CA VAL A 97 -5.56 -8.71 7.10
C VAL A 97 -6.10 -8.36 8.48
N PHE A 98 -5.32 -7.70 9.35
CA PHE A 98 -5.76 -7.45 10.73
C PHE A 98 -6.92 -6.44 10.83
N PRO A 99 -6.89 -5.27 10.14
CA PRO A 99 -8.03 -4.35 10.15
C PRO A 99 -9.31 -4.96 9.61
N LEU A 100 -9.22 -5.82 8.59
CA LEU A 100 -10.38 -6.33 7.86
C LEU A 100 -11.31 -7.21 8.72
N SER A 101 -10.76 -7.92 9.70
CA SER A 101 -11.54 -8.79 10.58
C SER A 101 -12.20 -8.05 11.76
N ALA A 102 -11.74 -6.83 12.07
CA ALA A 102 -12.16 -6.11 13.27
C ALA A 102 -13.07 -4.92 12.96
N GLU A 103 -12.85 -4.26 11.83
CA GLU A 103 -13.49 -2.99 11.50
C GLU A 103 -14.36 -3.11 10.23
N PRO A 104 -15.47 -2.36 10.13
CA PRO A 104 -16.25 -2.26 8.92
C PRO A 104 -15.60 -1.31 7.91
N TRP A 105 -15.99 -1.46 6.65
CA TRP A 105 -15.63 -0.51 5.60
C TRP A 105 -16.31 0.84 5.82
N GLN A 106 -15.54 1.93 5.71
CA GLN A 106 -16.03 3.31 5.80
C GLN A 106 -15.81 4.02 4.45
N ALA A 107 -16.84 4.59 3.85
CA ALA A 107 -16.72 5.32 2.59
C ALA A 107 -16.25 6.76 2.84
N TRP A 108 -15.12 7.14 2.24
CA TRP A 108 -14.51 8.44 2.43
C TRP A 108 -14.31 9.17 1.09
N PRO A 109 -14.86 10.40 0.98
CA PRO A 109 -14.41 11.32 -0.04
C PRO A 109 -12.91 11.60 0.17
N CYS A 110 -12.14 11.52 -0.90
CA CYS A 110 -10.70 11.64 -0.82
C CYS A 110 -10.10 12.44 -1.97
N ARG A 111 -8.87 12.89 -1.73
CA ARG A 111 -8.02 13.52 -2.72
C ARG A 111 -6.64 12.89 -2.72
N VAL A 112 -6.11 12.69 -3.90
CA VAL A 112 -4.82 12.09 -4.16
C VAL A 112 -3.88 13.15 -4.69
N ALA A 113 -2.69 13.22 -4.10
CA ALA A 113 -1.60 14.06 -4.58
C ALA A 113 -0.29 13.27 -4.67
N ASP A 114 0.66 13.78 -5.42
CA ASP A 114 1.99 13.20 -5.50
C ASP A 114 2.78 13.44 -4.22
N ALA A 115 3.38 12.39 -3.67
CA ALA A 115 4.28 12.55 -2.54
C ALA A 115 5.51 13.34 -3.01
N ARG A 116 5.69 14.55 -2.47
CA ARG A 116 6.86 15.44 -2.69
C ARG A 116 6.90 16.14 -4.06
N GLY A 117 5.75 16.35 -4.71
CA GLY A 117 5.67 17.13 -5.96
C GLY A 117 6.43 16.50 -7.15
N LYS A 118 6.83 15.23 -7.04
CA LYS A 118 7.39 14.47 -8.16
C LYS A 118 6.24 13.75 -8.86
N ALA A 119 5.88 14.23 -10.05
CA ALA A 119 4.78 13.69 -10.88
C ALA A 119 4.81 12.16 -11.02
N ASN A 120 6.02 11.56 -11.04
CA ASN A 120 6.22 10.13 -11.26
C ASN A 120 6.59 9.35 -9.99
N SER A 121 6.29 9.87 -8.81
CA SER A 121 6.46 9.07 -7.59
C SER A 121 5.42 7.94 -7.59
N PRO A 122 5.85 6.66 -7.43
CA PRO A 122 4.92 5.55 -7.24
C PRO A 122 4.16 5.66 -5.91
N THR A 123 4.66 6.50 -4.99
CA THR A 123 3.99 6.81 -3.74
C THR A 123 3.15 8.07 -3.88
N LYS A 124 1.88 7.95 -3.55
CA LYS A 124 0.89 9.02 -3.50
C LYS A 124 0.50 9.32 -2.04
N LEU A 125 -0.02 10.52 -1.83
CA LEU A 125 -0.68 10.95 -0.59
C LEU A 125 -2.19 10.94 -0.83
N VAL A 126 -2.92 10.22 0.02
CA VAL A 126 -4.38 10.17 0.04
C VAL A 126 -4.86 10.99 1.23
N TYR A 127 -5.57 12.07 0.97
CA TYR A 127 -6.21 12.93 1.95
C TYR A 127 -7.68 12.53 2.06
N LEU A 128 -8.13 12.14 3.24
CA LEU A 128 -9.55 11.95 3.53
C LEU A 128 -10.15 13.30 3.89
N MET A 129 -11.26 13.63 3.25
CA MET A 129 -11.88 14.95 3.31
C MET A 129 -13.13 14.92 4.19
N SER A 130 -13.39 16.02 4.89
CA SER A 130 -14.67 16.28 5.57
C SER A 130 -15.71 16.83 4.57
N PRO A 131 -16.99 16.95 4.97
CA PRO A 131 -18.02 17.57 4.13
C PRO A 131 -17.68 19.03 3.77
N ASP A 132 -17.00 19.72 4.69
CA ASP A 132 -16.50 21.10 4.52
C ASP A 132 -15.20 21.16 3.70
N GLN A 133 -14.76 20.04 3.13
CA GLN A 133 -13.53 19.90 2.34
C GLN A 133 -12.25 20.16 3.14
N GLU A 134 -12.29 19.98 4.46
CA GLU A 134 -11.10 19.99 5.29
C GLU A 134 -10.42 18.62 5.28
N VAL A 135 -9.09 18.60 5.42
CA VAL A 135 -8.34 17.35 5.51
C VAL A 135 -8.50 16.77 6.91
N VAL A 136 -9.23 15.67 7.03
CA VAL A 136 -9.42 14.96 8.29
C VAL A 136 -8.20 14.08 8.60
N ARG A 137 -7.74 13.33 7.60
CA ARG A 137 -6.59 12.42 7.70
C ARG A 137 -5.81 12.38 6.40
N ALA A 138 -4.53 12.01 6.49
CA ALA A 138 -3.67 11.83 5.35
C ALA A 138 -2.91 10.50 5.46
N PHE A 139 -2.82 9.80 4.34
CA PHE A 139 -2.16 8.51 4.22
C PHE A 139 -1.17 8.52 3.07
N LYS A 140 -0.07 7.80 3.25
CA LYS A 140 0.94 7.53 2.22
C LYS A 140 0.76 6.10 1.72
N THR A 141 0.58 5.94 0.42
CA THR A 141 0.37 4.62 -0.18
C THR A 141 0.83 4.56 -1.64
N ARG A 142 0.88 3.35 -2.21
CA ARG A 142 1.02 3.13 -3.65
C ARG A 142 -0.36 2.75 -4.18
N ILE A 143 -1.08 3.73 -4.73
CA ILE A 143 -2.41 3.50 -5.28
C ILE A 143 -2.25 2.67 -6.56
N PRO A 144 -3.00 1.56 -6.71
CA PRO A 144 -3.03 0.81 -7.97
C PRO A 144 -3.38 1.72 -9.15
N GLU A 145 -2.69 1.56 -10.28
CA GLU A 145 -2.85 2.44 -11.44
C GLU A 145 -4.30 2.51 -11.93
N GLU A 146 -4.98 1.37 -11.95
CA GLU A 146 -6.40 1.23 -12.32
C GLU A 146 -7.34 2.05 -11.43
N VAL A 147 -7.01 2.20 -10.15
CA VAL A 147 -7.79 3.02 -9.22
C VAL A 147 -7.45 4.49 -9.41
N GLY A 148 -6.17 4.81 -9.55
CA GLY A 148 -5.69 6.17 -9.79
C GLY A 148 -6.24 6.78 -11.08
N SER A 149 -6.35 5.98 -12.15
CA SER A 149 -6.89 6.42 -13.45
C SER A 149 -8.40 6.68 -13.43
N ARG A 150 -9.13 6.06 -12.49
CA ARG A 150 -10.57 6.30 -12.27
C ARG A 150 -10.85 7.57 -11.45
N MET A 151 -9.83 8.17 -10.82
CA MET A 151 -9.99 9.37 -10.01
C MET A 151 -9.86 10.64 -10.85
N ALA A 152 -10.99 11.29 -11.12
CA ALA A 152 -11.02 12.55 -11.85
C ALA A 152 -10.23 13.63 -11.08
N HIS A 153 -9.15 14.13 -11.68
CA HIS A 153 -8.26 15.13 -11.05
C HIS A 153 -7.69 14.71 -9.69
N GLY A 154 -7.54 13.39 -9.46
CA GLY A 154 -7.10 12.84 -8.19
C GLY A 154 -8.17 12.90 -7.10
N MET A 155 -9.43 13.19 -7.42
CA MET A 155 -10.54 13.15 -6.46
C MET A 155 -11.39 11.91 -6.69
N GLY A 156 -11.97 11.38 -5.62
CA GLY A 156 -12.87 10.23 -5.69
C GLY A 156 -13.33 9.77 -4.32
N VAL A 157 -14.02 8.64 -4.27
CA VAL A 157 -14.42 7.97 -3.03
C VAL A 157 -13.59 6.70 -2.87
N LEU A 158 -13.08 6.48 -1.67
CA LEU A 158 -12.40 5.25 -1.28
C LEU A 158 -13.09 4.62 -0.09
N TRP A 159 -13.13 3.30 -0.06
CA TRP A 159 -13.49 2.58 1.15
C TRP A 159 -12.23 2.39 2.00
N VAL A 160 -12.31 2.72 3.28
CA VAL A 160 -11.20 2.64 4.22
C VAL A 160 -11.61 1.77 5.40
N CYS A 161 -10.76 0.84 5.79
CA CYS A 161 -10.98 -0.08 6.89
C CYS A 161 -9.79 -0.04 7.86
N GLY A 162 -10.10 0.11 9.15
CA GLY A 162 -9.14 0.28 10.22
C GLY A 162 -9.45 1.49 11.09
N ASP A 163 -8.70 1.64 12.16
CA ASP A 163 -8.84 2.75 13.09
C ASP A 163 -8.23 4.03 12.48
N LEU A 164 -9.07 5.03 12.25
CA LEU A 164 -8.68 6.34 11.72
C LEU A 164 -8.31 7.33 12.83
N GLU A 165 -8.69 7.04 14.07
CA GLU A 165 -8.52 7.89 15.25
C GLU A 165 -7.19 7.59 15.94
N SER A 166 -6.80 6.31 16.00
CA SER A 166 -5.58 5.90 16.68
C SER A 166 -4.32 6.44 16.00
N PRO A 167 -3.36 6.96 16.78
CA PRO A 167 -2.04 7.22 16.27
C PRO A 167 -1.39 5.91 15.79
N PRO A 168 -0.52 5.96 14.77
CA PRO A 168 0.18 4.79 14.27
C PRO A 168 0.95 4.10 15.42
N MET A 169 0.50 2.90 15.81
CA MET A 169 1.17 2.03 16.77
C MET A 169 2.30 1.27 16.07
N PRO A 170 3.52 1.24 16.61
CA PRO A 170 4.68 0.65 15.93
C PRO A 170 4.40 -0.80 15.48
N GLY A 171 4.33 -0.99 14.16
CA GLY A 171 4.02 -2.29 13.54
C GLY A 171 2.59 -2.44 12.98
N THR A 172 1.73 -1.45 13.22
CA THR A 172 0.30 -1.41 12.84
C THR A 172 -0.06 -0.07 12.21
N ASP A 173 0.90 0.57 11.54
CA ASP A 173 0.80 1.97 11.09
C ASP A 173 -0.09 2.18 9.85
N GLY A 174 -1.12 1.35 9.63
CA GLY A 174 -1.86 1.41 8.39
C GLY A 174 -3.30 0.93 8.42
N VAL A 175 -3.99 1.36 7.37
CA VAL A 175 -5.38 1.03 7.07
C VAL A 175 -5.42 0.25 5.76
N ALA A 176 -6.44 -0.59 5.61
CA ALA A 176 -6.78 -1.14 4.32
C ALA A 176 -7.61 -0.09 3.56
N MET A 177 -7.34 0.05 2.28
CA MET A 177 -8.11 0.88 1.36
C MET A 177 -8.62 0.01 0.23
N ALA A 178 -9.80 0.31 -0.26
CA ALA A 178 -10.38 -0.34 -1.40
C ALA A 178 -11.02 0.66 -2.37
N SER A 179 -11.04 0.29 -3.64
CA SER A 179 -11.80 1.02 -4.66
C SER A 179 -13.29 0.94 -4.36
N VAL A 180 -14.05 1.84 -4.97
CA VAL A 180 -15.51 1.69 -5.10
C VAL A 180 -15.82 0.28 -5.65
N GLY A 181 -16.74 -0.44 -4.98
CA GLY A 181 -17.05 -1.85 -5.28
C GLY A 181 -16.18 -2.91 -4.60
N GLY A 182 -15.05 -2.55 -3.98
CA GLY A 182 -14.19 -3.49 -3.25
C GLY A 182 -13.34 -4.43 -4.13
N GLU A 183 -13.23 -4.15 -5.43
CA GLU A 183 -12.51 -4.98 -6.42
C GLU A 183 -11.00 -5.04 -6.15
N VAL A 184 -10.42 -3.92 -5.72
CA VAL A 184 -8.99 -3.78 -5.48
C VAL A 184 -8.78 -3.30 -4.06
N VAL A 185 -8.00 -4.06 -3.27
CA VAL A 185 -7.66 -3.75 -1.88
C VAL A 185 -6.14 -3.58 -1.74
N TRP A 186 -5.71 -2.52 -1.06
CA TRP A 186 -4.30 -2.25 -0.79
C TRP A 186 -4.09 -1.63 0.60
N GLY A 187 -2.87 -1.70 1.12
CA GLY A 187 -2.51 -1.09 2.40
C GLY A 187 -2.05 0.35 2.25
N ALA A 188 -2.40 1.21 3.19
CA ALA A 188 -1.95 2.59 3.28
C ALA A 188 -1.40 2.86 4.68
N ARG A 189 -0.42 3.76 4.81
CA ARG A 189 0.14 4.16 6.12
C ARG A 189 -0.19 5.59 6.45
N HIS A 190 -0.26 5.94 7.73
CA HIS A 190 -0.43 7.35 8.10
C HIS A 190 0.70 8.21 7.52
N ALA A 191 0.33 9.34 6.93
CA ALA A 191 1.28 10.36 6.52
C ALA A 191 1.84 11.06 7.76
N SER A 192 3.07 11.59 7.68
CA SER A 192 3.61 12.36 8.81
C SER A 192 2.84 13.68 8.95
N GLN A 193 2.74 14.21 10.18
CA GLN A 193 2.01 15.46 10.47
C GLN A 193 2.42 16.63 9.56
N ARG A 194 3.70 16.68 9.17
CA ARG A 194 4.22 17.67 8.21
C ARG A 194 3.54 17.58 6.84
N GLN A 195 3.33 16.36 6.34
CA GLN A 195 2.67 16.13 5.05
C GLN A 195 1.18 16.46 5.06
N THR A 196 0.53 16.37 6.24
CA THR A 196 -0.86 16.78 6.43
C THR A 196 -1.00 18.30 6.35
N ARG A 197 -0.05 19.04 6.95
CA ARG A 197 -0.06 20.51 6.96
C ARG A 197 0.20 21.12 5.58
N ASP A 198 1.05 20.47 4.78
CA ASP A 198 1.34 20.87 3.40
C ASP A 198 0.25 20.41 2.41
N GLY A 199 -0.97 20.16 2.90
CA GLY A 199 -2.09 19.64 2.12
C GLY A 199 -2.36 20.46 0.85
N PRO A 200 -2.90 19.82 -0.20
CA PRO A 200 -3.14 20.49 -1.46
C PRO A 200 -4.18 21.61 -1.28
N PRO A 201 -4.06 22.73 -2.02
CA PRO A 201 -4.96 23.87 -1.89
C PRO A 201 -6.42 23.44 -2.18
N PRO A 202 -7.43 24.00 -1.48
CA PRO A 202 -8.82 23.58 -1.59
C PRO A 202 -9.28 23.55 -3.06
N ALA A 203 -9.95 22.45 -3.46
CA ALA A 203 -10.37 22.25 -4.84
C ALA A 203 -11.74 22.92 -5.07
N PRO A 204 -11.93 23.72 -6.14
CA PRO A 204 -13.13 24.56 -6.30
C PRO A 204 -14.44 23.82 -6.65
N ALA A 205 -14.50 22.49 -6.69
CA ALA A 205 -15.67 21.76 -7.24
C ALA A 205 -16.02 20.40 -6.60
N PHE A 206 -15.62 20.15 -5.35
CA PHE A 206 -15.75 18.83 -4.72
C PHE A 206 -17.20 18.33 -4.57
N SER A 207 -18.15 19.23 -4.29
CA SER A 207 -19.54 18.89 -3.99
C SER A 207 -20.27 18.16 -5.13
N ARG A 208 -19.99 18.53 -6.40
CA ARG A 208 -20.61 17.86 -7.56
C ARG A 208 -20.17 16.41 -7.74
N ILE A 209 -18.90 16.12 -7.48
CA ILE A 209 -18.32 14.77 -7.68
C ILE A 209 -18.88 13.78 -6.66
N VAL A 210 -19.11 14.24 -5.42
CA VAL A 210 -19.66 13.40 -4.35
C VAL A 210 -21.13 13.04 -4.62
N GLU A 211 -21.95 13.99 -5.10
CA GLU A 211 -23.35 13.73 -5.47
C GLU A 211 -23.46 12.76 -6.65
N GLU A 212 -22.59 12.90 -7.65
CA GLU A 212 -22.58 12.05 -8.84
C GLU A 212 -22.15 10.61 -8.51
N ALA A 213 -21.09 10.44 -7.70
CA ALA A 213 -20.65 9.13 -7.25
C ALA A 213 -21.69 8.42 -6.35
N SER A 214 -22.34 9.16 -5.45
CA SER A 214 -23.41 8.65 -4.58
C SER A 214 -24.63 8.21 -5.39
N SER A 215 -24.96 8.94 -6.47
CA SER A 215 -26.10 8.63 -7.35
C SER A 215 -25.83 7.45 -8.30
N ALA A 216 -24.62 7.35 -8.87
CA ALA A 216 -24.28 6.31 -9.83
C ALA A 216 -24.17 4.89 -9.22
N GLU A 217 -23.76 4.78 -7.95
CA GLU A 217 -23.72 3.49 -7.26
C GLU A 217 -25.10 2.98 -6.82
N MET A 218 -26.05 3.88 -6.55
CA MET A 218 -27.40 3.52 -6.09
C MET A 218 -28.20 2.77 -7.16
N GLY A 219 -27.89 3.00 -8.45
CA GLY A 219 -28.51 2.27 -9.57
C GLY A 219 -28.01 0.84 -9.78
N LYS A 220 -26.80 0.49 -9.30
CA LYS A 220 -26.18 -0.83 -9.56
C LYS A 220 -26.36 -1.87 -8.45
N ARG A 221 -26.84 -1.48 -7.26
CA ARG A 221 -27.03 -2.41 -6.12
C ARG A 221 -28.48 -2.56 -5.64
N LEU A 222 -29.45 -1.87 -6.27
CA LEU A 222 -30.88 -2.04 -5.99
C LEU A 222 -31.63 -2.92 -7.00
N ASN A 223 -30.94 -3.47 -7.99
CA ASN A 223 -31.44 -4.58 -8.79
C ASN A 223 -30.48 -5.77 -8.63
N PRO A 224 -30.69 -6.63 -7.61
CA PRO A 224 -30.20 -8.00 -7.69
C PRO A 224 -30.80 -8.74 -8.90
#